data_AF-A0A9E2TNH2-F1
#
_entry.id   AF-A0A9E2TNH2-F1
#
_cell.length_a   1.000
_cell.length_b   1.000
_cell.length_c   1.000
_cell.angle_alpha   90.00
_cell.angle_beta   90.00
_cell.angle_gamma   90.00
#
_symmetry.space_group_name_H-M   'P 1'
#
loop_
_entity.id
_entity.type
_entity.pdbx_description
1 polymer ?
#
loop_
_entity_poly.entity_id
_entity_poly.type
_entity_poly.pdbx_seq_one_letter_code
_entity_poly.pdbx_strand_id
1 'polypeptide(L)'
;MIFHETVLPGAFVIDVERIEDERGFFARSWCAHEFDAHGLETRLVQCNVSYNRLRGTLRGMHYQIGVSSEVKLVRCTRGGVYDVIVDLRPHSSTYKHFCGVSLTAENRRMLYIPKHFAHGFLTLTDGAEVQYQMSEFYAPNYARGFRWNDPAFNIVWPEPVRVISEKDRTYSDYSE
;
A
#
# COMPACT_ATOMS: atom_id res chain seq x y z
N MET A 1 -0.55 -18.82 -3.86
CA MET A 1 -1.11 -17.46 -3.74
C MET A 1 -1.58 -17.02 -5.13
N ILE A 2 -2.54 -16.11 -5.23
CA ILE A 2 -3.13 -15.74 -6.54
C ILE A 2 -2.80 -14.28 -6.82
N PHE A 3 -2.03 -14.04 -7.88
CA PHE A 3 -1.53 -12.71 -8.24
C PHE A 3 -2.35 -12.12 -9.38
N HIS A 4 -2.88 -10.92 -9.17
CA HIS A 4 -3.65 -10.16 -10.15
C HIS A 4 -2.92 -8.84 -10.42
N GLU A 5 -2.30 -8.71 -11.60
CA GLU A 5 -1.67 -7.45 -11.98
C GLU A 5 -2.73 -6.34 -12.09
N THR A 6 -2.42 -5.18 -11.53
CA THR A 6 -3.34 -4.04 -11.56
C THR A 6 -3.25 -3.30 -12.88
N VAL A 7 -4.03 -2.22 -13.01
CA VAL A 7 -3.90 -1.27 -14.11
C VAL A 7 -2.54 -0.54 -14.13
N LEU A 8 -1.77 -0.59 -13.03
CA LEU A 8 -0.43 -0.02 -12.93
C LEU A 8 0.61 -1.16 -13.09
N PRO A 9 1.40 -1.17 -14.18
CA PRO A 9 2.32 -2.27 -14.48
C PRO A 9 3.32 -2.54 -13.34
N GLY A 10 3.42 -3.80 -12.94
CA GLY A 10 4.26 -4.29 -11.85
C GLY A 10 3.63 -4.23 -10.45
N ALA A 11 2.49 -3.56 -10.27
CA ALA A 11 1.73 -3.61 -9.01
C ALA A 11 0.69 -4.73 -9.05
N PHE A 12 0.50 -5.43 -7.93
CA PHE A 12 -0.37 -6.62 -7.87
C PHE A 12 -1.34 -6.57 -6.69
N VAL A 13 -2.60 -6.91 -6.93
CA VAL A 13 -3.50 -7.39 -5.88
C VAL A 13 -3.24 -8.88 -5.70
N ILE A 14 -3.01 -9.31 -4.47
CA ILE A 14 -2.65 -10.68 -4.15
C ILE A 14 -3.68 -11.26 -3.20
N ASP A 15 -4.35 -12.32 -3.65
CA ASP A 15 -5.32 -13.07 -2.87
C ASP A 15 -4.63 -14.28 -2.21
N VAL A 16 -5.03 -14.56 -0.97
CA VAL A 16 -4.55 -15.73 -0.23
C VAL A 16 -5.28 -16.97 -0.72
N GLU A 17 -4.52 -18.02 -1.01
CA GLU A 17 -5.06 -19.33 -1.37
C GLU A 17 -5.32 -20.13 -0.08
N ARG A 18 -6.60 -20.31 0.24
CA ARG A 18 -7.05 -20.87 1.51
C ARG A 18 -7.08 -22.39 1.46
N ILE A 19 -6.51 -23.01 2.48
CA ILE A 19 -6.66 -24.43 2.79
C ILE A 19 -7.58 -24.49 4.01
N GLU A 20 -8.82 -24.96 3.83
CA GLU A 20 -9.86 -24.92 4.86
C GLU A 20 -10.00 -26.27 5.59
N ASP A 21 -10.28 -26.20 6.90
CA ASP A 21 -10.65 -27.33 7.75
C ASP A 21 -11.54 -26.85 8.92
N GLU A 22 -11.92 -27.74 9.85
CA GLU A 22 -12.82 -27.41 10.96
C GLU A 22 -12.29 -26.34 11.93
N ARG A 23 -10.99 -26.00 11.90
CA ARG A 23 -10.37 -24.95 12.71
C ARG A 23 -10.45 -23.58 12.05
N GLY A 24 -10.78 -23.52 10.76
CA GLY A 24 -10.79 -22.31 9.94
C GLY A 24 -10.03 -22.52 8.63
N PHE A 25 -9.05 -21.67 8.34
CA PHE A 25 -8.19 -21.86 7.17
C PHE A 25 -6.74 -21.51 7.48
N PHE A 26 -5.83 -22.15 6.75
CA PHE A 26 -4.42 -21.78 6.68
C PHE A 26 -4.12 -21.25 5.28
N ALA A 27 -3.31 -20.19 5.19
CA ALA A 27 -2.88 -19.65 3.92
C ALA A 27 -1.52 -18.95 4.05
N ARG A 28 -0.75 -18.97 2.97
CA ARG A 28 0.48 -18.18 2.86
C ARG A 28 0.12 -16.73 2.54
N SER A 29 0.65 -15.79 3.31
CA SER A 29 0.55 -14.35 3.04
C SER A 29 1.80 -13.79 2.34
N TRP A 30 2.91 -14.54 2.35
CA TRP A 30 4.11 -14.25 1.59
C TRP A 30 4.89 -15.54 1.35
N CYS A 31 5.52 -15.66 0.18
CA CYS A 31 6.36 -16.80 -0.16
C CYS A 31 7.44 -16.34 -1.15
N ALA A 32 8.72 -16.40 -0.77
CA ALA A 32 9.82 -15.98 -1.63
C ALA A 32 9.78 -16.65 -3.01
N HIS A 33 9.54 -17.96 -3.08
CA HIS A 33 9.47 -18.69 -4.34
C HIS A 33 8.33 -18.24 -5.26
N GLU A 34 7.16 -17.92 -4.71
CA GLU A 34 6.04 -17.43 -5.54
C GLU A 34 6.27 -16.00 -6.01
N PHE A 35 6.86 -15.15 -5.16
CA PHE A 35 7.23 -13.79 -5.56
C PHE A 35 8.31 -13.81 -6.64
N ASP A 36 9.34 -14.64 -6.48
CA ASP A 36 10.43 -14.82 -7.46
C ASP A 36 9.90 -15.36 -8.80
N ALA A 37 8.96 -16.30 -8.79
CA ALA A 37 8.30 -16.82 -9.99
C ALA A 37 7.53 -15.73 -10.78
N HIS A 38 7.16 -14.63 -10.12
CA HIS A 38 6.55 -13.44 -10.73
C HIS A 38 7.56 -12.30 -10.97
N GLY A 39 8.86 -12.53 -10.74
CA GLY A 39 9.90 -11.50 -10.87
C GLY A 39 9.80 -10.37 -9.84
N LEU A 40 9.17 -10.64 -8.69
CA LEU A 40 8.94 -9.67 -7.62
C LEU A 40 10.06 -9.70 -6.58
N GLU A 41 10.21 -8.60 -5.85
CA GLU A 41 11.19 -8.48 -4.77
C GLU A 41 10.94 -9.51 -3.67
N THR A 42 11.99 -10.22 -3.27
CA THR A 42 11.94 -11.28 -2.25
C THR A 42 12.68 -10.91 -0.98
N ARG A 43 13.52 -9.87 -1.00
CA ARG A 43 14.22 -9.37 0.17
C ARG A 43 13.30 -8.43 0.95
N LEU A 44 12.77 -8.94 2.07
CA LEU A 44 12.03 -8.14 3.05
C LEU A 44 12.88 -7.95 4.30
N VAL A 45 13.09 -6.71 4.72
CA VAL A 45 13.99 -6.36 5.84
C VAL A 45 13.30 -5.73 7.03
N GLN A 46 12.06 -5.27 6.84
CA GLN A 46 11.32 -4.57 7.87
C GLN A 46 9.84 -4.89 7.76
N CYS A 47 9.19 -5.08 8.91
CA CYS A 47 7.75 -5.22 9.02
C CYS A 47 7.22 -4.13 9.95
N ASN A 48 6.14 -3.47 9.54
CA ASN A 48 5.50 -2.43 10.33
C ASN A 48 4.03 -2.79 10.58
N VAL A 49 3.46 -2.17 11.60
CA VAL A 49 2.03 -2.20 11.88
C VAL A 49 1.54 -0.78 12.14
N SER A 50 0.34 -0.47 11.66
CA SER A 50 -0.37 0.74 12.07
C SER A 50 -1.77 0.37 12.56
N TYR A 51 -2.10 0.85 13.76
CA TYR A 51 -3.44 0.80 14.30
C TYR A 51 -4.10 2.17 14.15
N ASN A 52 -5.36 2.18 13.73
CA ASN A 52 -6.11 3.37 13.43
C ASN A 52 -7.44 3.32 14.17
N ARG A 53 -7.60 4.21 15.14
CA ARG A 53 -8.76 4.21 16.04
C ARG A 53 -10.07 4.46 15.30
N LEU A 54 -10.06 5.40 14.34
CA LEU A 54 -11.27 5.93 13.73
C LEU A 54 -11.32 5.62 12.23
N ARG A 55 -12.50 5.34 11.71
CA ARG A 55 -12.87 5.39 10.29
C ARG A 55 -12.59 6.79 9.73
N GLY A 56 -12.18 6.87 8.48
CA GLY A 56 -11.77 8.13 7.84
C GLY A 56 -10.41 8.66 8.33
N THR A 57 -9.57 7.80 8.92
CA THR A 57 -8.16 8.12 9.18
C THR A 57 -7.36 7.94 7.90
N LEU A 58 -6.67 8.99 7.45
CA LEU A 58 -5.78 8.97 6.29
C LEU A 58 -4.31 8.96 6.73
N ARG A 59 -3.50 8.15 6.05
CA ARG A 59 -2.03 8.21 6.07
C ARG A 59 -1.52 8.24 4.64
N GLY A 60 -0.67 9.18 4.29
CA GLY A 60 -0.10 9.31 2.94
C GLY A 60 -0.25 10.72 2.33
N MET A 61 0.29 10.94 1.14
CA MET A 61 0.95 9.94 0.26
C MET A 61 2.46 9.89 0.51
N HIS A 62 3.04 8.70 0.65
CA HIS A 62 4.44 8.51 1.07
C HIS A 62 5.23 7.62 0.12
N TYR A 63 6.51 7.96 -0.08
CA TYR A 63 7.48 7.16 -0.83
C TYR A 63 8.91 7.42 -0.35
N GLN A 64 9.84 6.53 -0.71
CA GLN A 64 11.27 6.76 -0.56
C GLN A 64 11.94 6.82 -1.94
N ILE A 65 12.97 7.66 -2.08
CA ILE A 65 13.70 7.87 -3.33
C ILE A 65 15.13 7.29 -3.28
N GLY A 66 15.78 7.23 -4.44
CA GLY A 66 17.19 6.86 -4.56
C GLY A 66 17.47 5.43 -4.07
N VAL A 67 18.58 5.27 -3.35
CA VAL A 67 19.04 3.97 -2.81
C VAL A 67 18.09 3.37 -1.79
N SER A 68 17.17 4.16 -1.22
CA SER A 68 16.16 3.71 -0.27
C SER A 68 14.79 3.50 -0.91
N SER A 69 14.67 3.57 -2.24
CA SER A 69 13.43 3.23 -2.94
C SER A 69 13.02 1.79 -2.62
N GLU A 70 11.74 1.63 -2.28
CA GLU A 70 11.27 0.43 -1.60
C GLU A 70 10.03 -0.16 -2.27
N VAL A 71 9.98 -1.48 -2.30
CA VAL A 71 8.74 -2.27 -2.43
C VAL A 71 8.05 -2.37 -1.08
N LYS A 72 6.70 -2.34 -1.12
CA LYS A 72 5.83 -2.62 0.03
C LYS A 72 4.87 -3.76 -0.31
N LEU A 73 4.63 -4.65 0.64
CA LEU A 73 3.46 -5.53 0.65
C LEU A 73 2.54 -5.10 1.79
N VAL A 74 1.33 -4.66 1.46
CA VAL A 74 0.39 -4.06 2.41
C VAL A 74 -0.83 -4.94 2.58
N ARG A 75 -1.26 -5.13 3.83
CA ARG A 75 -2.44 -5.95 4.18
C ARG A 75 -3.22 -5.32 5.32
N CYS A 76 -4.55 -5.43 5.29
CA CYS A 76 -5.38 -5.13 6.45
C CYS A 76 -5.71 -6.41 7.24
N THR A 77 -5.25 -6.48 8.50
CA THR A 77 -5.42 -7.66 9.37
C THR A 77 -6.66 -7.56 10.26
N ARG A 78 -7.16 -6.34 10.47
CA ARG A 78 -8.39 -6.05 11.23
C ARG A 78 -9.12 -4.87 10.60
N GLY A 79 -10.44 -4.99 10.44
CA GLY A 79 -11.26 -3.92 9.85
C GLY A 79 -11.03 -3.79 8.35
N GLY A 80 -11.08 -2.57 7.82
CA GLY A 80 -10.86 -2.31 6.40
C GLY A 80 -10.22 -0.96 6.11
N VAL A 81 -9.47 -0.91 5.00
CA VAL A 81 -8.88 0.31 4.43
C VAL A 81 -9.09 0.34 2.92
N TYR A 82 -9.17 1.54 2.36
CA TYR A 82 -9.00 1.78 0.94
C TYR A 82 -7.57 2.22 0.70
N ASP A 83 -6.76 1.31 0.17
CA ASP A 83 -5.33 1.47 -0.06
C ASP A 83 -5.09 2.02 -1.47
N VAL A 84 -4.31 3.08 -1.58
CA VAL A 84 -4.08 3.82 -2.83
C VAL A 84 -2.59 3.85 -3.13
N ILE A 85 -2.27 3.58 -4.39
CA ILE A 85 -0.94 3.73 -4.95
C ILE A 85 -0.95 4.66 -6.14
N VAL A 86 0.15 5.40 -6.33
CA VAL A 86 0.37 6.32 -7.45
C VAL A 86 1.70 6.00 -8.09
N ASP A 87 1.69 5.81 -9.41
CA ASP A 87 2.90 5.55 -10.18
C ASP A 87 3.70 6.84 -10.40
N LEU A 88 4.91 6.91 -9.85
CA LEU A 88 5.80 8.07 -9.98
C LEU A 88 6.98 7.82 -10.93
N ARG A 89 6.92 6.79 -11.78
CA ARG A 89 7.97 6.49 -12.76
C ARG A 89 7.81 7.39 -14.00
N PRO A 90 8.73 8.32 -14.30
CA PRO A 90 8.53 9.31 -15.38
C PRO A 90 8.37 8.70 -16.78
N HIS A 91 8.92 7.51 -17.00
CA HIS A 91 8.84 6.80 -18.29
C HIS A 91 7.72 5.76 -18.35
N SER A 92 6.89 5.65 -17.31
CA SER A 92 5.77 4.72 -17.29
C SER A 92 4.61 5.25 -18.13
N SER A 93 3.94 4.37 -18.86
CA SER A 93 2.68 4.69 -19.56
C SER A 93 1.54 5.05 -18.60
N THR A 94 1.69 4.75 -17.31
CA THR A 94 0.75 5.09 -16.25
C THR A 94 1.31 6.13 -15.27
N TYR A 95 2.30 6.92 -15.68
CA TYR A 95 2.84 7.98 -14.84
C TYR A 95 1.74 8.92 -14.34
N LYS A 96 1.73 9.19 -13.02
CA LYS A 96 0.71 9.97 -12.29
C LYS A 96 -0.69 9.34 -12.26
N HIS A 97 -0.88 8.12 -12.77
CA HIS A 97 -2.12 7.38 -12.57
C HIS A 97 -2.12 6.74 -11.18
N PHE A 98 -3.31 6.60 -10.60
CA PHE A 98 -3.51 5.92 -9.33
C PHE A 98 -4.34 4.64 -9.49
N CYS A 99 -4.19 3.74 -8.53
CA CYS A 99 -5.05 2.58 -8.34
C CYS A 99 -5.43 2.51 -6.87
N GLY A 100 -6.71 2.26 -6.60
CA GLY A 100 -7.24 2.09 -5.24
C GLY A 100 -7.83 0.70 -5.06
N VAL A 101 -7.55 0.08 -3.91
CA VAL A 101 -7.94 -1.29 -3.58
C VAL A 101 -8.48 -1.36 -2.16
N SER A 102 -9.68 -1.92 -1.98
CA SER A 102 -10.19 -2.22 -0.64
C SER A 102 -9.49 -3.45 -0.08
N LEU A 103 -8.69 -3.24 0.96
CA LEU A 103 -8.05 -4.29 1.75
C LEU A 103 -8.81 -4.43 3.07
N THR A 104 -9.36 -5.60 3.35
CA THR A 104 -10.13 -5.84 4.58
C THR A 104 -9.72 -7.14 5.23
N ALA A 105 -9.99 -7.25 6.53
CA ALA A 105 -9.79 -8.48 7.26
C ALA A 105 -10.59 -9.63 6.63
N GLU A 106 -11.77 -9.37 6.06
CA GLU A 106 -12.64 -10.37 5.45
C GLU A 106 -12.08 -10.86 4.10
N ASN A 107 -11.67 -9.95 3.22
CA ASN A 107 -11.16 -10.32 1.89
C ASN A 107 -9.71 -10.79 1.92
N ARG A 108 -8.94 -10.39 2.94
CA ARG A 108 -7.56 -10.82 3.24
C ARG A 108 -6.55 -10.50 2.15
N ARG A 109 -6.94 -9.68 1.19
CA ARG A 109 -6.11 -9.31 0.04
C ARG A 109 -4.94 -8.46 0.47
N MET A 110 -3.91 -8.48 -0.35
CA MET A 110 -2.71 -7.68 -0.17
C MET A 110 -2.48 -6.85 -1.42
N LEU A 111 -1.84 -5.70 -1.25
CA LEU A 111 -1.37 -4.89 -2.36
C LEU A 111 0.16 -4.89 -2.38
N TYR A 112 0.73 -5.38 -3.48
CA TYR A 112 2.14 -5.25 -3.78
C TYR A 112 2.40 -3.93 -4.50
N ILE A 113 3.29 -3.13 -3.92
CA ILE A 113 3.60 -1.77 -4.33
C ILE A 113 5.05 -1.74 -4.79
N PRO A 114 5.33 -1.51 -6.08
CA PRO A 114 6.70 -1.46 -6.59
C PRO A 114 7.49 -0.27 -6.08
N LYS A 115 8.80 -0.30 -6.29
CA LYS A 115 9.67 0.88 -6.15
C LYS A 115 9.15 2.02 -7.03
N HIS A 116 9.36 3.26 -6.57
CA HIS A 116 8.94 4.49 -7.26
C HIS A 116 7.42 4.66 -7.38
N PHE A 117 6.67 4.11 -6.42
CA PHE A 117 5.27 4.43 -6.21
C PHE A 117 5.10 5.19 -4.91
N ALA A 118 4.14 6.11 -4.86
CA ALA A 118 3.64 6.63 -3.60
C ALA A 118 2.48 5.79 -3.10
N HIS A 119 2.37 5.68 -1.77
CA HIS A 119 1.39 4.87 -1.08
C HIS A 119 0.67 5.69 -0.01
N GLY A 120 -0.63 5.47 0.13
CA GLY A 120 -1.43 5.94 1.24
C GLY A 120 -2.71 5.14 1.39
N PHE A 121 -3.42 5.32 2.50
CA PHE A 121 -4.71 4.65 2.69
C PHE A 121 -5.67 5.49 3.52
N LEU A 122 -6.96 5.20 3.36
CA LEU A 122 -8.05 5.72 4.19
C LEU A 122 -8.75 4.56 4.91
N THR A 123 -8.93 4.66 6.23
CA THR A 123 -9.66 3.62 6.97
C THR A 123 -11.16 3.64 6.65
N LEU A 124 -11.71 2.46 6.38
CA LEU A 124 -13.13 2.22 6.12
C LEU A 124 -13.89 1.80 7.37
N THR A 125 -13.17 1.41 8.43
CA THR A 125 -13.74 1.01 9.71
C THR A 125 -12.97 1.63 10.87
N ASP A 126 -13.62 1.70 12.03
CA ASP A 126 -12.92 1.95 13.30
C ASP A 126 -12.01 0.76 13.64
N GLY A 127 -10.95 1.03 14.40
CA GLY A 127 -10.02 0.01 14.88
C GLY A 127 -9.29 -0.77 13.78
N ALA A 128 -9.09 -0.16 12.60
CA ALA A 128 -8.42 -0.81 11.47
C ALA A 128 -6.93 -1.00 11.73
N GLU A 129 -6.41 -2.19 11.45
CA GLU A 129 -4.99 -2.54 11.56
C GLU A 129 -4.41 -2.89 10.19
N VAL A 130 -3.30 -2.24 9.84
CA VAL A 130 -2.60 -2.43 8.58
C VAL A 130 -1.19 -2.92 8.87
N GLN A 131 -0.82 -4.02 8.22
CA GLN A 131 0.50 -4.64 8.25
C GLN A 131 1.26 -4.31 6.97
N TYR A 132 2.56 -4.10 7.12
CA TYR A 132 3.49 -3.79 6.04
C TYR A 132 4.65 -4.77 6.08
N GLN A 133 5.09 -5.20 4.91
CA GLN A 133 6.40 -5.80 4.72
C GLN A 133 7.17 -4.97 3.69
N MET A 134 8.42 -4.65 4.02
CA MET A 134 9.20 -3.62 3.36
C MET A 134 10.53 -4.20 2.88
N SER A 135 10.93 -3.84 1.66
CA SER A 135 12.22 -4.28 1.09
C SER A 135 13.43 -3.45 1.50
N GLU A 136 13.20 -2.24 2.01
CA GLU A 136 14.24 -1.37 2.54
C GLU A 136 13.93 -0.86 3.94
N PHE A 137 14.97 -0.43 4.64
CA PHE A 137 14.85 0.24 5.93
C PHE A 137 14.31 1.66 5.75
N TYR A 138 13.59 2.13 6.77
CA TYR A 138 13.17 3.53 6.81
C TYR A 138 14.39 4.46 6.84
N ALA A 139 14.46 5.37 5.87
CA ALA A 139 15.55 6.33 5.75
C ALA A 139 14.97 7.76 5.63
N PRO A 140 14.89 8.51 6.75
CA PRO A 140 14.21 9.82 6.80
C PRO A 140 14.68 10.80 5.72
N ASN A 141 15.96 10.79 5.39
CA ASN A 141 16.55 11.69 4.38
C ASN A 141 16.05 11.40 2.95
N TYR A 142 15.61 10.17 2.69
CA TYR A 142 15.05 9.73 1.41
C TYR A 142 13.53 9.69 1.42
N ALA A 143 12.89 9.83 2.58
CA ALA A 143 11.44 9.88 2.70
C ALA A 143 10.91 11.16 2.04
N ARG A 144 9.88 10.99 1.22
CA ARG A 144 9.15 12.06 0.54
C ARG A 144 7.66 11.80 0.67
N GLY A 145 6.89 12.83 0.39
CA GLY A 145 5.45 12.74 0.30
C GLY A 145 4.87 13.94 -0.41
N PHE A 146 3.62 13.82 -0.77
CA PHE A 146 2.80 14.89 -1.33
C PHE A 146 1.40 14.80 -0.74
N ARG A 147 0.63 15.88 -0.84
CA ARG A 147 -0.71 15.92 -0.24
C ARG A 147 -1.65 14.89 -0.85
N TRP A 148 -2.43 14.25 0.00
CA TRP A 148 -3.39 13.20 -0.36
C TRP A 148 -4.47 13.60 -1.37
N ASN A 149 -4.72 14.90 -1.54
CA ASN A 149 -5.73 15.47 -2.43
C ASN A 149 -5.13 16.32 -3.57
N ASP A 150 -3.91 16.02 -3.98
CA ASP A 150 -3.24 16.71 -5.08
C ASP A 150 -4.00 16.50 -6.42
N PRO A 151 -4.43 17.60 -7.10
CA PRO A 151 -5.11 17.57 -8.38
C PRO A 151 -4.32 16.90 -9.50
N ALA A 152 -2.99 16.83 -9.41
CA ALA A 152 -2.16 16.18 -10.41
C ALA A 152 -2.46 14.67 -10.53
N PHE A 153 -2.96 14.05 -9.45
CA PHE A 153 -3.32 12.63 -9.42
C PHE A 153 -4.83 12.41 -9.38
N ASN A 154 -5.61 13.41 -8.95
CA ASN A 154 -7.07 13.37 -8.86
C ASN A 154 -7.62 12.11 -8.14
N ILE A 155 -6.98 11.74 -7.02
CA ILE A 155 -7.32 10.54 -6.25
C ILE A 155 -8.76 10.65 -5.74
N VAL A 156 -9.58 9.66 -6.08
CA VAL A 156 -10.97 9.55 -5.59
C VAL A 156 -10.99 8.71 -4.33
N TRP A 157 -11.12 9.38 -3.19
CA TRP A 157 -11.28 8.73 -1.89
C TRP A 157 -12.75 8.35 -1.66
N PRO A 158 -13.06 7.14 -1.15
CA PRO A 158 -14.44 6.67 -1.04
C PRO A 158 -15.21 7.36 0.09
N GLU A 159 -14.52 8.05 1.00
CA GLU A 159 -15.10 8.73 2.16
C GLU A 159 -14.32 10.00 2.52
N PRO A 160 -14.92 10.93 3.28
CA PRO A 160 -14.20 12.10 3.77
C PRO A 160 -13.05 11.76 4.73
N VAL A 161 -11.94 12.49 4.62
CA VAL A 161 -10.85 12.44 5.60
C VAL A 161 -11.30 13.11 6.89
N ARG A 162 -11.36 12.34 7.97
CA ARG A 162 -11.73 12.80 9.32
C ARG A 162 -10.52 13.03 10.20
N VAL A 163 -9.52 12.16 10.07
CA VAL A 163 -8.29 12.19 10.87
C VAL A 163 -7.10 12.09 9.94
N ILE A 164 -6.11 12.96 10.12
CA ILE A 164 -4.86 12.97 9.34
C ILE A 164 -3.80 13.68 10.18
N SER A 165 -2.56 13.19 10.08
CA SER A 165 -1.42 13.72 10.84
C SER A 165 -1.04 15.13 10.38
N GLU A 166 -0.42 15.92 11.25
CA GLU A 166 0.05 17.27 10.87
C GLU A 166 1.06 17.22 9.73
N LYS A 167 1.96 16.23 9.75
CA LYS A 167 2.91 15.98 8.67
C LYS A 167 2.21 15.75 7.33
N ASP A 168 1.16 14.92 7.33
CA ASP A 168 0.44 14.60 6.10
C ASP A 168 -0.44 15.76 5.61
N ARG A 169 -0.95 16.61 6.52
CA ARG A 169 -1.70 17.83 6.21
C ARG A 169 -0.84 18.90 5.54
N THR A 170 0.46 18.92 5.84
CA THR A 170 1.39 19.99 5.47
C THR A 170 2.23 19.68 4.24
N TYR A 171 2.12 18.46 3.68
CA TYR A 171 2.73 18.18 2.39
C TYR A 171 2.21 19.14 1.31
N SER A 172 3.11 19.59 0.45
CA SER A 172 2.78 20.36 -0.74
C SER A 172 2.29 19.45 -1.87
N ASP A 173 1.86 20.06 -2.97
CA ASP A 173 1.67 19.40 -4.26
C ASP A 173 2.98 18.70 -4.68
N TYR A 174 2.84 17.61 -5.41
CA TYR A 174 3.94 16.87 -5.97
C TYR A 174 4.70 17.74 -6.97
N SER A 175 6.00 17.90 -6.69
CA SER A 175 6.98 18.47 -7.60
C SER A 175 7.90 17.37 -8.11
N GLU A 176 8.15 17.37 -9.42
CA GLU A 176 9.12 16.48 -10.08
C GLU A 176 10.55 16.69 -9.58
#